data_AF-A0ABD2TE41-F1
#
_entry.id   AF-A0ABD2TE41-F1
#
_cell.length_a   1.000
_cell.length_b   1.000
_cell.length_c   1.000
_cell.angle_alpha   90.00
_cell.angle_beta   90.00
_cell.angle_gamma   90.00
#
_symmetry.space_group_name_H-M   'P 1'
#
loop_
_entity.id
_entity.type
_entity.pdbx_description
1 polymer ?
#
loop_
_entity_poly.entity_id
_entity_poly.type
_entity_poly.pdbx_seq_one_letter_code
_entity_poly.pdbx_strand_id
1 'polypeptide(L)'
;MGKVKGKHRLDKYYHLARQQRYRSRAAWKLIQLNSKFSFLRSSQSVLDLCAAPGGWMQVAVRHVPVGSLVIGVDLNPIRPIRGAISVQQDITTPKCRSAIKKLMAENGCRAFDLILHDGSPNVGGAWAKEATSQNSLVIDSVKLATELLAPKGTFITKIFRSQDYNAVLYCLRQLFEKVEVDKPPASRSASAEIYIIGFKYKAPSKIDPRLLDIKHLFQGGKEPPKVIDVLGATKQKRHRDGYEDGATVLRKVCSVADFVWSDNPVQVLGTFSSMSFDDPACLAIRDHTLTTEEVKSLCDDLRVLAKQDFKYLLKWRMQIRKALSPEKIKTPTVVESESKEGEDEGEDEDERVLNEIEEKTNILEKKQKKEKKLQAKRRAKEKARKALGIQVDATEDGYGDQDLFSLSSIKGKKDLVVVDNSEYDKETTEVSNESDEDARDIHPVIWTLGTNAEDMMIILRHYLMRLMNGIWVEWKVNQNRESDPNKHT
;
A
#
# COMPACT_ATOMS: atom_id res chain seq x y z
N MET A 1 4.08 -39.73 -25.67
CA MET A 1 4.22 -38.42 -25.00
C MET A 1 2.98 -38.16 -24.15
N GLY A 2 3.13 -38.15 -22.82
CA GLY A 2 2.03 -38.04 -21.87
C GLY A 2 1.41 -36.64 -21.87
N LYS A 3 0.07 -36.58 -21.93
CA LYS A 3 -0.70 -35.36 -21.67
C LYS A 3 -0.35 -34.88 -20.25
N VAL A 4 0.21 -33.68 -20.15
CA VAL A 4 0.49 -33.01 -18.88
C VAL A 4 -0.84 -32.78 -18.14
N LYS A 5 -1.19 -33.68 -17.22
CA LYS A 5 -2.30 -33.51 -16.28
C LYS A 5 -1.88 -32.49 -15.22
N GLY A 6 -2.06 -31.20 -15.51
CA GLY A 6 -1.81 -30.12 -14.55
C GLY A 6 -3.03 -29.20 -14.43
N LYS A 7 -3.47 -28.94 -13.18
CA LYS A 7 -4.50 -27.96 -12.74
C LYS A 7 -5.99 -28.34 -12.81
N HIS A 8 -6.37 -29.56 -12.39
CA HIS A 8 -7.78 -29.87 -12.10
C HIS A 8 -8.02 -30.49 -10.70
N ARG A 9 -7.27 -30.08 -9.67
CA ARG A 9 -7.80 -30.22 -8.30
C ARG A 9 -8.91 -29.17 -8.17
N LEU A 10 -10.15 -29.62 -8.39
CA LEU A 10 -11.34 -28.90 -7.99
C LEU A 10 -11.15 -28.46 -6.55
N ASP A 11 -11.28 -27.17 -6.30
CA ASP A 11 -10.93 -26.60 -5.00
C ASP A 11 -12.05 -26.83 -3.97
N LYS A 12 -11.73 -26.65 -2.68
CA LYS A 12 -12.68 -26.83 -1.56
C LYS A 12 -14.03 -26.17 -1.83
N TYR A 13 -14.03 -24.93 -2.34
CA TYR A 13 -15.26 -24.16 -2.58
C TYR A 13 -16.08 -24.66 -3.78
N TYR A 14 -15.46 -25.34 -4.75
CA TYR A 14 -16.21 -26.03 -5.80
C TYR A 14 -17.02 -27.20 -5.22
N HIS A 15 -16.40 -28.01 -4.36
CA HIS A 15 -17.09 -29.12 -3.70
C HIS A 15 -18.20 -28.63 -2.77
N LEU A 16 -17.92 -27.61 -1.96
CA LEU A 16 -18.93 -26.99 -1.08
C LEU A 16 -20.09 -26.39 -1.88
N ALA A 17 -19.82 -25.73 -3.01
CA ALA A 17 -20.88 -25.20 -3.87
C ALA A 17 -21.78 -26.32 -4.40
N ARG A 18 -21.20 -27.44 -4.87
CA ARG A 18 -21.98 -28.59 -5.32
C ARG A 18 -22.82 -29.22 -4.21
N GLN A 19 -22.26 -29.38 -3.00
CA GLN A 19 -22.99 -29.89 -1.83
C GLN A 19 -24.19 -29.01 -1.49
N GLN A 20 -24.03 -27.69 -1.51
CA GLN A 20 -25.11 -26.73 -1.22
C GLN A 20 -25.98 -26.36 -2.45
N ARG A 21 -25.80 -27.10 -3.57
CA ARG A 21 -26.51 -26.92 -4.84
C ARG A 21 -26.42 -25.49 -5.41
N TYR A 22 -25.30 -24.82 -5.17
CA TYR A 22 -24.94 -23.59 -5.87
C TYR A 22 -24.37 -23.91 -7.26
N ARG A 23 -24.72 -23.09 -8.25
CA ARG A 23 -24.31 -23.24 -9.65
C ARG A 23 -22.85 -22.92 -9.90
N SER A 24 -22.22 -22.15 -9.01
CA SER A 24 -20.83 -21.74 -9.13
C SER A 24 -20.17 -21.64 -7.76
N ARG A 25 -18.86 -21.91 -7.71
CA ARG A 25 -18.02 -21.62 -6.53
C ARG A 25 -18.00 -20.14 -6.15
N ALA A 26 -18.31 -19.24 -7.10
CA ALA A 26 -18.36 -17.81 -6.87
C ALA A 26 -19.41 -17.44 -5.80
N ALA A 27 -20.45 -18.26 -5.62
CA ALA A 27 -21.43 -18.11 -4.54
C ALA A 27 -20.78 -17.96 -3.16
N TRP A 28 -19.71 -18.73 -2.89
CA TRP A 28 -19.00 -18.66 -1.61
C TRP A 28 -18.28 -17.33 -1.39
N LYS A 29 -17.88 -16.64 -2.45
CA LYS A 29 -17.29 -15.30 -2.33
C LYS A 29 -18.33 -14.32 -1.80
N LEU A 30 -19.54 -14.33 -2.38
CA LEU A 30 -20.63 -13.46 -1.93
C LEU A 30 -21.11 -13.81 -0.52
N ILE A 31 -21.20 -15.11 -0.18
CA ILE A 31 -21.55 -15.56 1.19
C ILE A 31 -20.55 -15.01 2.20
N GLN A 32 -19.24 -15.10 1.92
CA GLN A 32 -18.20 -14.60 2.83
C GLN A 32 -18.21 -13.08 2.94
N LEU A 33 -18.36 -12.37 1.81
CA LEU A 33 -18.50 -10.91 1.82
C LEU A 33 -19.74 -10.49 2.63
N ASN A 34 -20.87 -11.15 2.43
CA ASN A 34 -22.08 -10.87 3.19
C ASN A 34 -21.94 -11.23 4.67
N SER A 35 -21.17 -12.27 5.02
CA SER A 35 -20.88 -12.59 6.43
C SER A 35 -20.09 -11.48 7.12
N LYS A 36 -19.23 -10.76 6.39
CA LYS A 36 -18.42 -9.68 6.93
C LYS A 36 -19.16 -8.35 6.97
N PHE A 37 -19.98 -8.07 5.97
CA PHE A 37 -20.57 -6.73 5.73
C PHE A 37 -22.09 -6.66 5.87
N SER A 38 -22.79 -7.80 5.94
CA SER A 38 -24.24 -7.92 6.19
C SER A 38 -25.17 -7.11 5.27
N PHE A 39 -24.79 -6.88 4.01
CA PHE A 39 -25.57 -6.04 3.08
C PHE A 39 -26.85 -6.71 2.54
N LEU A 40 -26.94 -8.04 2.44
CA LEU A 40 -28.11 -8.70 1.81
C LEU A 40 -29.37 -8.62 2.67
N ARG A 41 -29.24 -8.69 4.00
CA ARG A 41 -30.41 -8.75 4.90
C ARG A 41 -31.21 -7.44 4.93
N SER A 42 -30.55 -6.33 4.61
CA SER A 42 -31.15 -4.99 4.58
C SER A 42 -31.65 -4.58 3.20
N SER A 43 -31.39 -5.36 2.14
CA SER A 43 -31.72 -4.98 0.77
C SER A 43 -33.05 -5.57 0.31
N GLN A 44 -34.00 -4.72 -0.03
CA GLN A 44 -35.29 -5.10 -0.62
C GLN A 44 -35.24 -5.25 -2.14
N SER A 45 -34.23 -4.66 -2.77
CA SER A 45 -34.01 -4.77 -4.22
C SER A 45 -32.52 -4.99 -4.51
N VAL A 46 -32.22 -6.02 -5.31
CA VAL A 46 -30.86 -6.41 -5.70
C VAL A 46 -30.76 -6.55 -7.22
N LEU A 47 -29.73 -5.93 -7.79
CA LEU A 47 -29.33 -6.13 -9.19
C LEU A 47 -27.98 -6.85 -9.23
N ASP A 48 -27.90 -7.98 -9.92
CA ASP A 48 -26.68 -8.77 -10.14
C ASP A 48 -26.22 -8.60 -11.59
N LEU A 49 -25.10 -7.92 -11.79
CA LEU A 49 -24.51 -7.62 -13.10
C LEU A 49 -23.45 -8.66 -13.45
N CYS A 50 -23.46 -9.09 -14.72
CA CYS A 50 -22.64 -10.21 -15.20
C CYS A 50 -22.90 -11.48 -14.36
N ALA A 51 -24.18 -11.78 -14.18
CA ALA A 51 -24.64 -12.75 -13.19
C ALA A 51 -24.47 -14.22 -13.59
N ALA A 52 -24.20 -14.55 -14.86
CA ALA A 52 -24.13 -15.95 -15.29
C ALA A 52 -23.01 -16.71 -14.56
N PRO A 53 -23.26 -17.95 -14.08
CA PRO A 53 -24.42 -18.83 -14.29
C PRO A 53 -25.58 -18.66 -13.28
N GLY A 54 -25.56 -17.61 -12.47
CA GLY A 54 -26.56 -17.26 -11.46
C GLY A 54 -26.18 -17.69 -10.04
N GLY A 55 -24.89 -17.90 -9.77
CA GLY A 55 -24.41 -18.30 -8.44
C GLY A 55 -24.65 -17.24 -7.37
N TRP A 56 -24.42 -15.97 -7.70
CA TRP A 56 -24.67 -14.83 -6.82
C TRP A 56 -26.16 -14.54 -6.66
N MET A 57 -26.94 -14.59 -7.73
CA MET A 57 -28.41 -14.58 -7.67
C MET A 57 -28.98 -15.63 -6.69
N GLN A 58 -28.48 -16.88 -6.72
CA GLN A 58 -28.93 -17.91 -5.77
C GLN A 58 -28.61 -17.56 -4.32
N VAL A 59 -27.50 -16.89 -4.06
CA VAL A 59 -27.15 -16.42 -2.71
C VAL A 59 -28.04 -15.24 -2.33
N ALA A 60 -28.24 -14.27 -3.23
CA ALA A 60 -29.08 -13.10 -2.99
C ALA A 60 -30.49 -13.53 -2.56
N VAL A 61 -31.19 -14.33 -3.37
CA VAL A 61 -32.56 -14.81 -3.08
C VAL A 61 -32.66 -15.53 -1.72
N ARG A 62 -31.61 -16.23 -1.27
CA ARG A 62 -31.63 -16.95 0.01
C ARG A 62 -31.44 -16.04 1.23
N HIS A 63 -30.88 -14.85 1.08
CA HIS A 63 -30.47 -13.99 2.19
C HIS A 63 -31.18 -12.65 2.27
N VAL A 64 -31.79 -12.19 1.16
CA VAL A 64 -32.67 -11.02 1.16
C VAL A 64 -33.99 -11.33 1.87
N PRO A 65 -34.70 -10.32 2.39
CA PRO A 65 -36.05 -10.49 2.92
C PRO A 65 -37.02 -11.16 1.92
N VAL A 66 -38.05 -11.81 2.45
CA VAL A 66 -39.08 -12.44 1.60
C VAL A 66 -39.84 -11.35 0.83
N GLY A 67 -40.04 -11.56 -0.47
CA GLY A 67 -40.70 -10.60 -1.35
C GLY A 67 -39.77 -9.56 -1.97
N SER A 68 -38.47 -9.57 -1.63
CA SER A 68 -37.48 -8.69 -2.26
C SER A 68 -37.28 -9.00 -3.75
N LEU A 69 -37.03 -7.97 -4.54
CA LEU A 69 -36.80 -8.06 -5.98
C LEU A 69 -35.34 -8.39 -6.27
N VAL A 70 -35.07 -9.51 -6.93
CA VAL A 70 -33.74 -9.88 -7.41
C VAL A 70 -33.73 -9.97 -8.92
N ILE A 71 -32.96 -9.11 -9.58
CA ILE A 71 -32.78 -9.12 -11.03
C ILE A 71 -31.32 -9.45 -11.35
N GLY A 72 -31.09 -10.39 -12.27
CA GLY A 72 -29.75 -10.72 -12.78
C GLY A 72 -29.65 -10.44 -14.27
N VAL A 73 -28.53 -9.84 -14.68
CA VAL A 73 -28.26 -9.47 -16.08
C VAL A 73 -26.96 -10.10 -16.52
N ASP A 74 -26.97 -10.76 -17.68
CA ASP A 74 -25.75 -11.28 -18.31
C ASP A 74 -25.89 -11.35 -19.83
N LEU A 75 -24.76 -11.42 -20.53
CA LEU A 75 -24.72 -11.72 -21.96
C LEU A 75 -25.18 -13.15 -22.25
N ASN A 76 -24.85 -14.08 -21.35
CA ASN A 76 -25.18 -15.49 -21.45
C ASN A 76 -26.54 -15.78 -20.79
N PRO A 77 -27.30 -16.74 -21.33
CA PRO A 77 -28.57 -17.13 -20.72
C PRO A 77 -28.35 -17.77 -19.34
N ILE A 78 -29.10 -17.28 -18.35
CA ILE A 78 -29.12 -17.82 -17.00
C ILE A 78 -30.33 -18.74 -16.87
N ARG A 79 -30.12 -20.00 -16.43
CA ARG A 79 -31.25 -20.90 -16.16
C ARG A 79 -32.18 -20.29 -15.09
N PRO A 80 -33.52 -20.42 -15.19
CA PRO A 80 -34.43 -19.80 -14.23
C PRO A 80 -34.08 -20.11 -12.77
N ILE A 81 -34.15 -19.11 -11.89
CA ILE A 81 -33.95 -19.24 -10.44
C ILE A 81 -35.22 -18.77 -9.77
N ARG A 82 -35.86 -19.62 -8.96
CA ARG A 82 -37.08 -19.25 -8.23
C ARG A 82 -36.80 -18.06 -7.31
N GLY A 83 -37.61 -17.01 -7.41
CA GLY A 83 -37.44 -15.77 -6.64
C GLY A 83 -36.49 -14.74 -7.27
N ALA A 84 -35.99 -14.98 -8.49
CA ALA A 84 -35.22 -13.99 -9.22
C ALA A 84 -35.62 -13.94 -10.71
N ILE A 85 -35.47 -12.77 -11.31
CA ILE A 85 -35.71 -12.53 -12.72
C ILE A 85 -34.35 -12.46 -13.43
N SER A 86 -34.18 -13.21 -14.51
CA SER A 86 -32.95 -13.20 -15.31
C SER A 86 -33.19 -12.52 -16.66
N VAL A 87 -32.29 -11.62 -17.04
CA VAL A 87 -32.35 -10.86 -18.29
C VAL A 87 -31.07 -11.13 -19.09
N GLN A 88 -31.24 -11.56 -20.34
CA GLN A 88 -30.12 -11.72 -21.25
C GLN A 88 -29.92 -10.43 -22.06
N GLN A 89 -28.97 -9.60 -21.66
CA GLN A 89 -28.64 -8.33 -22.31
C GLN A 89 -27.18 -7.95 -22.06
N ASP A 90 -26.64 -7.08 -22.91
CA ASP A 90 -25.34 -6.44 -22.71
C ASP A 90 -25.49 -5.19 -21.85
N ILE A 91 -24.79 -5.15 -20.70
CA ILE A 91 -24.86 -4.04 -19.73
C ILE A 91 -24.39 -2.70 -20.30
N THR A 92 -23.61 -2.70 -21.39
CA THR A 92 -23.13 -1.48 -22.06
C THR A 92 -24.21 -0.82 -22.92
N THR A 93 -25.28 -1.55 -23.25
CA THR A 93 -26.29 -1.08 -24.21
C THR A 93 -27.42 -0.29 -23.54
N PRO A 94 -27.99 0.72 -24.23
CA PRO A 94 -29.20 1.40 -23.75
C PRO A 94 -30.41 0.46 -23.63
N LYS A 95 -30.46 -0.58 -24.47
CA LYS A 95 -31.52 -1.60 -24.42
C LYS A 95 -31.57 -2.32 -23.08
N CYS A 96 -30.40 -2.66 -22.52
CA CYS A 96 -30.31 -3.25 -21.19
C CYS A 96 -30.91 -2.33 -20.11
N ARG A 97 -30.55 -1.04 -20.15
CA ARG A 97 -31.09 -0.04 -19.21
C ARG A 97 -32.61 0.04 -19.27
N SER A 98 -33.18 0.10 -20.47
CA SER A 98 -34.63 0.13 -20.64
C SER A 98 -35.30 -1.15 -20.16
N ALA A 99 -34.69 -2.32 -20.39
CA ALA A 99 -35.22 -3.60 -19.92
C ALA A 99 -35.25 -3.67 -18.38
N ILE A 100 -34.18 -3.24 -17.71
CA ILE A 100 -34.12 -3.21 -16.25
C ILE A 100 -35.17 -2.24 -15.69
N LYS A 101 -35.26 -1.01 -16.24
CA LYS A 101 -36.25 0.00 -15.81
C LYS A 101 -37.70 -0.49 -15.99
N LYS A 102 -37.98 -1.23 -17.06
CA LYS A 102 -39.30 -1.86 -17.27
C LYS A 102 -39.62 -2.85 -16.15
N LEU A 103 -38.70 -3.77 -15.85
CA LEU A 103 -38.88 -4.73 -14.76
C LEU A 103 -39.01 -4.05 -13.39
N MET A 104 -38.26 -2.99 -13.16
CA MET A 104 -38.38 -2.17 -11.95
C MET A 104 -39.79 -1.60 -11.81
N ALA A 105 -40.33 -1.00 -12.87
CA ALA A 105 -41.69 -0.45 -12.88
C ALA A 105 -42.77 -1.52 -12.65
N GLU A 106 -42.64 -2.68 -13.31
CA GLU A 106 -43.57 -3.82 -13.13
C GLU A 106 -43.59 -4.36 -11.69
N ASN A 107 -42.50 -4.18 -10.94
CA ASN A 107 -42.36 -4.67 -9.57
C ASN A 107 -42.40 -3.54 -8.52
N GLY A 108 -42.83 -2.33 -8.88
CA GLY A 108 -42.94 -1.20 -7.95
C GLY A 108 -41.60 -0.72 -7.35
N CYS A 109 -40.48 -1.06 -7.99
CA CYS A 109 -39.14 -0.69 -7.55
C CYS A 109 -38.70 0.61 -8.23
N ARG A 110 -38.30 1.62 -7.45
CA ARG A 110 -37.78 2.90 -7.99
C ARG A 110 -36.27 2.88 -8.21
N ALA A 111 -35.53 2.19 -7.33
CA ALA A 111 -34.09 2.09 -7.34
C ALA A 111 -33.65 0.83 -6.57
N PHE A 112 -32.44 0.34 -6.84
CA PHE A 112 -31.86 -0.82 -6.16
C PHE A 112 -31.17 -0.42 -4.85
N ASP A 113 -31.38 -1.19 -3.79
CA ASP A 113 -30.63 -1.01 -2.54
C ASP A 113 -29.20 -1.54 -2.66
N LEU A 114 -29.02 -2.57 -3.49
CA LEU A 114 -27.76 -3.27 -3.70
C LEU A 114 -27.54 -3.59 -5.17
N ILE A 115 -26.37 -3.23 -5.67
CA ILE A 115 -25.90 -3.65 -7.00
C ILE A 115 -24.62 -4.45 -6.84
N LEU A 116 -24.62 -5.66 -7.41
CA LEU A 116 -23.53 -6.62 -7.39
C LEU A 116 -22.91 -6.72 -8.78
N HIS A 117 -21.60 -6.90 -8.85
CA HIS A 117 -20.87 -7.11 -10.10
C HIS A 117 -19.72 -8.09 -9.91
N ASP A 118 -19.82 -9.29 -10.50
CA ASP A 118 -18.75 -10.29 -10.56
C ASP A 118 -18.26 -10.52 -12.00
N GLY A 119 -18.34 -9.49 -12.85
CA GLY A 119 -17.91 -9.54 -14.25
C GLY A 119 -16.41 -9.77 -14.43
N SER A 120 -16.05 -10.60 -15.40
CA SER A 120 -14.67 -10.80 -15.87
C SER A 120 -14.69 -11.02 -17.38
N PRO A 121 -13.78 -10.41 -18.15
CA PRO A 121 -13.58 -10.80 -19.54
C PRO A 121 -13.07 -12.24 -19.62
N ASN A 122 -13.15 -12.83 -20.81
CA ASN A 122 -12.53 -14.12 -21.11
C ASN A 122 -11.02 -14.00 -20.95
N VAL A 123 -10.46 -14.77 -20.00
CA VAL A 123 -9.03 -14.80 -19.70
C VAL A 123 -8.31 -15.82 -20.60
N GLY A 124 -7.15 -15.45 -21.13
CA GLY A 124 -6.34 -16.24 -22.05
C GLY A 124 -5.29 -15.45 -22.86
N GLY A 125 -5.20 -14.14 -22.70
CA GLY A 125 -4.27 -13.25 -23.38
C GLY A 125 -3.25 -12.57 -22.44
N ALA A 126 -2.71 -11.44 -22.89
CA ALA A 126 -1.75 -10.67 -22.11
C ALA A 126 -2.41 -10.01 -20.89
N TRP A 127 -1.88 -10.27 -19.70
CA TRP A 127 -2.41 -9.82 -18.40
C TRP A 127 -2.75 -8.32 -18.36
N ALA A 128 -1.88 -7.47 -18.92
CA ALA A 128 -2.10 -6.02 -18.95
C ALA A 128 -3.39 -5.64 -19.70
N LYS A 129 -3.63 -6.24 -20.88
CA LYS A 129 -4.84 -6.01 -21.67
C LYS A 129 -6.08 -6.51 -20.95
N GLU A 130 -6.00 -7.68 -20.33
CA GLU A 130 -7.11 -8.27 -19.58
C GLU A 130 -7.51 -7.40 -18.39
N ALA A 131 -6.54 -6.89 -17.65
CA ALA A 131 -6.79 -6.00 -16.53
C ALA A 131 -7.48 -4.70 -16.98
N THR A 132 -7.01 -4.08 -18.06
CA THR A 132 -7.65 -2.88 -18.62
C THR A 132 -9.08 -3.16 -19.11
N SER A 133 -9.30 -4.27 -19.81
CA SER A 133 -10.65 -4.68 -20.24
C SER A 133 -11.58 -4.96 -19.05
N GLN A 134 -11.06 -5.54 -17.98
CA GLN A 134 -11.80 -5.77 -16.75
C GLN A 134 -12.17 -4.46 -16.06
N ASN A 135 -11.24 -3.52 -15.97
CA ASN A 135 -11.49 -2.19 -15.41
C ASN A 135 -12.49 -1.39 -16.24
N SER A 136 -12.45 -1.50 -17.57
CA SER A 136 -13.48 -0.92 -18.45
C SER A 136 -14.87 -1.43 -18.11
N LEU A 137 -15.01 -2.75 -17.93
CA LEU A 137 -16.28 -3.37 -17.54
C LEU A 137 -16.75 -2.90 -16.16
N VAL A 138 -15.82 -2.72 -15.21
CA VAL A 138 -16.13 -2.15 -13.89
C VAL A 138 -16.67 -0.73 -14.05
N ILE A 139 -16.07 0.13 -14.88
CA ILE A 139 -16.58 1.49 -15.08
C ILE A 139 -17.97 1.49 -15.73
N ASP A 140 -18.24 0.60 -16.68
CA ASP A 140 -19.58 0.48 -17.26
C ASP A 140 -20.61 -0.01 -16.23
N SER A 141 -20.22 -0.91 -15.32
CA SER A 141 -21.07 -1.31 -14.19
C SER A 141 -21.31 -0.14 -13.20
N VAL A 142 -20.33 0.73 -12.99
CA VAL A 142 -20.46 1.93 -12.15
C VAL A 142 -21.42 2.93 -12.80
N LYS A 143 -21.33 3.17 -14.12
CA LYS A 143 -22.29 4.02 -14.85
C LYS A 143 -23.71 3.54 -14.62
N LEU A 144 -23.94 2.24 -14.82
CA LEU A 144 -25.26 1.64 -14.59
C LEU A 144 -25.71 1.77 -13.13
N ALA A 145 -24.78 1.58 -12.18
CA ALA A 145 -25.06 1.76 -10.77
C ALA A 145 -25.44 3.21 -10.43
N THR A 146 -24.76 4.21 -10.97
CA THR A 146 -25.07 5.62 -10.70
C THR A 146 -26.48 6.03 -11.14
N GLU A 147 -27.03 5.35 -12.15
CA GLU A 147 -28.39 5.58 -12.66
C GLU A 147 -29.47 4.81 -11.88
N LEU A 148 -29.15 3.62 -11.34
CA LEU A 148 -30.15 2.68 -10.82
C LEU A 148 -30.08 2.44 -9.31
N LEU A 149 -29.00 2.86 -8.65
CA LEU A 149 -28.78 2.65 -7.21
C LEU A 149 -29.51 3.72 -6.39
N ALA A 150 -30.16 3.28 -5.31
CA ALA A 150 -30.81 4.17 -4.36
C ALA A 150 -29.77 5.02 -3.60
N PRO A 151 -30.13 6.24 -3.16
CA PRO A 151 -29.33 6.97 -2.18
C PRO A 151 -29.08 6.09 -0.96
N LYS A 152 -27.85 6.14 -0.43
CA LYS A 152 -27.36 5.27 0.65
C LYS A 152 -27.28 3.77 0.31
N GLY A 153 -27.54 3.38 -0.95
CA GLY A 153 -27.37 2.01 -1.44
C GLY A 153 -25.91 1.53 -1.44
N THR A 154 -25.73 0.23 -1.63
CA THR A 154 -24.41 -0.43 -1.65
C THR A 154 -24.07 -0.95 -3.04
N PHE A 155 -22.81 -0.78 -3.45
CA PHE A 155 -22.28 -1.33 -4.70
C PHE A 155 -21.10 -2.24 -4.41
N ILE A 156 -21.07 -3.42 -5.01
CA ILE A 156 -19.98 -4.39 -4.85
C ILE A 156 -19.48 -4.79 -6.22
N THR A 157 -18.17 -4.67 -6.44
CA THR A 157 -17.56 -5.02 -7.72
C THR A 157 -16.28 -5.82 -7.56
N LYS A 158 -16.09 -6.82 -8.42
CA LYS A 158 -14.79 -7.48 -8.61
C LYS A 158 -13.88 -6.57 -9.42
N ILE A 159 -12.62 -6.47 -9.00
CA ILE A 159 -11.54 -5.81 -9.74
C ILE A 159 -10.28 -6.69 -9.72
N PHE A 160 -9.46 -6.63 -10.77
CA PHE A 160 -8.12 -7.19 -10.74
C PHE A 160 -7.11 -6.16 -10.23
N ARG A 161 -6.19 -6.56 -9.36
CA ARG A 161 -5.05 -5.70 -9.01
C ARG A 161 -4.21 -5.43 -10.25
N SER A 162 -4.27 -4.19 -10.72
CA SER A 162 -3.49 -3.67 -11.83
C SER A 162 -3.07 -2.22 -11.56
N GLN A 163 -2.35 -1.61 -12.50
CA GLN A 163 -1.92 -0.21 -12.40
C GLN A 163 -3.12 0.76 -12.24
N ASP A 164 -4.23 0.45 -12.91
CA ASP A 164 -5.43 1.29 -12.94
C ASP A 164 -6.34 1.14 -11.71
N TYR A 165 -6.04 0.20 -10.81
CA TYR A 165 -6.84 -0.08 -9.60
C TYR A 165 -7.09 1.19 -8.78
N ASN A 166 -6.07 2.03 -8.61
CA ASN A 166 -6.18 3.25 -7.82
C ASN A 166 -7.14 4.27 -8.45
N ALA A 167 -7.22 4.32 -9.79
CA ALA A 167 -8.13 5.21 -10.49
C ALA A 167 -9.59 4.78 -10.29
N VAL A 168 -9.88 3.47 -10.35
CA VAL A 168 -11.22 2.95 -10.03
C VAL A 168 -11.58 3.20 -8.57
N LEU A 169 -10.64 3.00 -7.64
CA LEU A 169 -10.86 3.26 -6.22
C LEU A 169 -11.15 4.76 -5.96
N TYR A 170 -10.43 5.65 -6.64
CA TYR A 170 -10.70 7.08 -6.61
C TYR A 170 -12.12 7.40 -7.10
N CYS A 171 -12.51 6.86 -8.26
CA CYS A 171 -13.86 7.00 -8.81
C CYS A 171 -14.94 6.63 -7.78
N LEU A 172 -14.80 5.46 -7.15
CA LEU A 172 -15.76 5.00 -6.14
C LEU A 172 -15.75 5.87 -4.88
N ARG A 173 -14.60 6.37 -4.40
CA ARG A 173 -14.54 7.25 -3.22
C ARG A 173 -15.24 8.60 -3.45
N GLN A 174 -15.30 9.07 -4.69
CA GLN A 174 -16.08 10.26 -5.02
C GLN A 174 -17.59 9.98 -4.90
N LEU A 175 -18.04 8.80 -5.34
CA LEU A 175 -19.46 8.43 -5.42
C LEU A 175 -20.07 7.87 -4.12
N PHE A 176 -19.26 7.29 -3.24
CA PHE A 176 -19.70 6.60 -2.02
C PHE A 176 -19.12 7.25 -0.76
N GLU A 177 -19.84 7.21 0.37
CA GLU A 177 -19.32 7.75 1.65
C GLU A 177 -18.17 6.92 2.20
N LYS A 178 -18.25 5.59 2.06
CA LYS A 178 -17.24 4.67 2.57
C LYS A 178 -16.93 3.61 1.53
N VAL A 179 -15.65 3.39 1.26
CA VAL A 179 -15.18 2.37 0.31
C VAL A 179 -14.22 1.42 1.00
N GLU A 180 -14.57 0.14 1.02
CA GLU A 180 -13.74 -0.93 1.56
C GLU A 180 -13.26 -1.87 0.48
N VAL A 181 -12.13 -2.53 0.73
CA VAL A 181 -11.49 -3.45 -0.20
C VAL A 181 -11.24 -4.75 0.54
N ASP A 182 -11.72 -5.85 -0.02
CA ASP A 182 -11.62 -7.16 0.60
C ASP A 182 -11.27 -8.25 -0.42
N LYS A 183 -10.52 -9.26 0.02
CA LYS A 183 -10.28 -10.47 -0.77
C LYS A 183 -10.83 -11.66 0.04
N PRO A 184 -12.01 -12.18 -0.31
CA PRO A 184 -12.62 -13.25 0.46
C PRO A 184 -11.79 -14.54 0.36
N PRO A 185 -11.73 -15.39 1.41
CA PRO A 185 -10.98 -16.65 1.38
C PRO A 185 -11.37 -17.62 0.25
N ALA A 186 -12.60 -17.52 -0.27
CA ALA A 186 -13.07 -18.26 -1.44
C ALA A 186 -12.46 -17.78 -2.77
N SER A 187 -11.75 -16.66 -2.77
CA SER A 187 -10.88 -16.25 -3.87
C SER A 187 -9.62 -17.10 -3.90
N ARG A 188 -9.14 -17.45 -5.10
CA ARG A 188 -7.87 -18.18 -5.23
C ARG A 188 -6.71 -17.26 -4.84
N SER A 189 -5.75 -17.78 -4.08
CA SER A 189 -4.51 -17.07 -3.75
C SER A 189 -3.72 -16.65 -4.98
N ALA A 190 -3.70 -17.50 -6.01
CA ALA A 190 -3.05 -17.23 -7.30
C ALA A 190 -3.81 -16.23 -8.20
N SER A 191 -5.05 -15.84 -7.84
CA SER A 191 -5.81 -14.84 -8.61
C SER A 191 -5.53 -13.44 -8.10
N ALA A 192 -5.37 -12.48 -9.01
CA ALA A 192 -5.24 -11.07 -8.64
C ALA A 192 -6.59 -10.39 -8.32
N GLU A 193 -7.69 -11.15 -8.26
CA GLU A 193 -9.01 -10.59 -7.94
C GLU A 193 -9.09 -10.10 -6.49
N ILE A 194 -9.73 -8.95 -6.34
CA ILE A 194 -10.16 -8.33 -5.09
C ILE A 194 -11.56 -7.76 -5.30
N TYR A 195 -12.29 -7.50 -4.22
CA TYR A 195 -13.62 -6.90 -4.26
C TYR A 195 -13.57 -5.53 -3.62
N ILE A 196 -14.20 -4.55 -4.27
CA ILE A 196 -14.42 -3.22 -3.70
C ILE A 196 -15.89 -3.11 -3.32
N ILE A 197 -16.14 -2.64 -2.10
CA ILE A 197 -17.47 -2.42 -1.55
C ILE A 197 -17.64 -0.91 -1.33
N GLY A 198 -18.49 -0.28 -2.12
CA GLY A 198 -18.94 1.10 -1.94
C GLY A 198 -20.20 1.12 -1.09
N PHE A 199 -20.10 1.62 0.13
CA PHE A 199 -21.22 1.81 1.03
C PHE A 199 -21.75 3.23 0.94
N LYS A 200 -23.07 3.34 1.10
CA LYS A 200 -23.81 4.59 1.16
C LYS A 200 -23.55 5.48 -0.05
N TYR A 201 -24.19 5.14 -1.16
CA TYR A 201 -24.14 5.95 -2.37
C TYR A 201 -24.61 7.39 -2.10
N LYS A 202 -23.77 8.37 -2.45
CA LYS A 202 -24.05 9.79 -2.21
C LYS A 202 -25.15 10.34 -3.13
N ALA A 203 -25.38 9.70 -4.27
CA ALA A 203 -26.33 10.14 -5.31
C ALA A 203 -26.21 11.65 -5.65
N PRO A 204 -25.02 12.14 -6.05
CA PRO A 204 -24.84 13.55 -6.37
C PRO A 204 -25.69 13.95 -7.58
N SER A 205 -26.33 15.12 -7.52
CA SER A 205 -27.21 15.62 -8.60
C SER A 205 -26.49 15.83 -9.93
N LYS A 206 -25.17 16.08 -9.87
CA LYS A 206 -24.30 16.22 -11.05
C LYS A 206 -23.02 15.44 -10.81
N ILE A 207 -22.76 14.45 -11.68
CA ILE A 207 -21.51 13.69 -11.71
C ILE A 207 -20.65 14.27 -12.82
N ASP A 208 -19.36 14.50 -12.53
CA ASP A 208 -18.41 14.88 -13.57
C ASP A 208 -18.30 13.75 -14.61
N PRO A 209 -18.63 14.00 -15.90
CA PRO A 209 -18.55 12.98 -16.94
C PRO A 209 -17.15 12.36 -17.06
N ARG A 210 -16.10 13.12 -16.71
CA ARG A 210 -14.70 12.67 -16.73
C ARG A 210 -14.43 11.53 -15.75
N LEU A 211 -15.20 11.45 -14.67
CA LEU A 211 -15.06 10.40 -13.66
C LEU A 211 -15.50 9.01 -14.19
N LEU A 212 -16.40 9.00 -15.17
CA LEU A 212 -16.97 7.80 -15.76
C LEU A 212 -16.40 7.51 -17.17
N ASP A 213 -15.55 8.38 -17.71
CA ASP A 213 -14.86 8.14 -18.97
C ASP A 213 -13.58 7.34 -18.74
N ILE A 214 -13.51 6.15 -19.34
CA ILE A 214 -12.39 5.22 -19.28
C ILE A 214 -11.09 5.89 -19.76
N LYS A 215 -11.17 6.69 -20.83
CA LYS A 215 -9.99 7.32 -21.43
C LYS A 215 -9.37 8.35 -20.50
N HIS A 216 -10.20 9.13 -19.83
CA HIS A 216 -9.73 10.16 -18.90
C HIS A 216 -9.33 9.56 -17.54
N LEU A 217 -10.11 8.61 -17.03
CA LEU A 217 -9.85 8.00 -15.72
C LEU A 217 -8.52 7.25 -15.67
N PHE A 218 -8.15 6.59 -16.78
CA PHE A 218 -6.90 5.82 -16.89
C PHE A 218 -5.79 6.56 -17.61
N GLN A 219 -5.96 7.86 -17.92
CA GLN A 219 -4.83 8.71 -18.27
C GLN A 219 -3.97 8.84 -17.00
N GLY A 220 -2.97 7.97 -16.89
CA GLY A 220 -2.09 7.90 -15.74
C GLY A 220 -1.70 9.30 -15.30
N GLY A 221 -1.97 9.62 -14.04
CA GLY A 221 -1.34 10.79 -13.43
C GLY A 221 0.15 10.65 -13.73
N LYS A 222 0.75 11.67 -14.34
CA LYS A 222 2.21 11.70 -14.53
C LYS A 222 2.79 11.48 -13.14
N GLU A 223 3.27 10.26 -12.85
CA GLU A 223 4.05 10.05 -11.65
C GLU A 223 5.17 11.11 -11.74
N PRO A 224 5.42 11.90 -10.68
CA PRO A 224 6.57 12.77 -10.70
C PRO A 224 7.76 11.90 -11.11
N PRO A 225 8.58 12.35 -12.07
CA PRO A 225 9.67 11.53 -12.59
C PRO A 225 10.42 11.01 -11.37
N LYS A 226 10.52 9.67 -11.24
CA LYS A 226 11.26 9.06 -10.14
C LYS A 226 12.66 9.63 -10.22
N VAL A 227 12.96 10.60 -9.36
CA VAL A 227 14.29 11.18 -9.26
C VAL A 227 15.17 10.01 -8.87
N ILE A 228 16.04 9.62 -9.78
CA ILE A 228 16.95 8.51 -9.53
C ILE A 228 17.81 8.96 -8.37
N ASP A 229 17.73 8.23 -7.27
CA ASP A 229 18.54 8.49 -6.09
C ASP A 229 20.01 8.27 -6.44
N VAL A 230 20.71 9.38 -6.68
CA VAL A 230 22.11 9.41 -7.13
C VAL A 230 23.03 8.80 -6.08
N LEU A 231 22.66 8.95 -4.80
CA LEU A 231 23.52 8.71 -3.65
C LEU A 231 23.17 7.42 -2.89
N GLY A 232 22.06 6.76 -3.26
CA GLY A 232 21.72 5.41 -2.83
C GLY A 232 21.09 5.31 -1.44
N ALA A 233 20.30 6.29 -1.02
CA ALA A 233 19.44 6.20 0.17
C ALA A 233 18.34 5.11 0.04
N THR A 234 18.00 4.69 -1.18
CA THR A 234 17.00 3.66 -1.47
C THR A 234 17.59 2.39 -2.11
N LYS A 235 17.09 1.21 -1.67
CA LYS A 235 17.58 -0.16 -2.02
C LYS A 235 17.31 -0.58 -3.49
N GLN A 236 17.44 0.31 -4.48
CA GLN A 236 17.44 -0.12 -5.89
C GLN A 236 18.87 -0.43 -6.33
N LYS A 237 19.20 -1.73 -6.48
CA LYS A 237 20.44 -2.14 -7.13
C LYS A 237 20.37 -1.69 -8.59
N ARG A 238 21.22 -0.73 -8.96
CA ARG A 238 21.44 -0.38 -10.37
C ARG A 238 22.01 -1.59 -11.08
N HIS A 239 21.41 -1.98 -12.21
CA HIS A 239 21.98 -2.99 -13.10
C HIS A 239 23.25 -2.39 -13.71
N ARG A 240 24.40 -3.02 -13.48
CA ARG A 240 25.73 -2.50 -13.86
C ARG A 240 26.25 -3.06 -15.18
N ASP A 241 25.46 -3.88 -15.87
CA ASP A 241 25.92 -4.64 -17.05
C ASP A 241 25.91 -3.82 -18.36
N GLY A 242 26.06 -2.49 -18.28
CA GLY A 242 26.02 -1.62 -19.45
C GLY A 242 24.61 -1.46 -20.04
N TYR A 243 24.55 -0.80 -21.20
CA TYR A 243 23.32 -0.65 -21.98
C TYR A 243 22.83 -2.05 -22.40
N GLU A 244 21.58 -2.41 -22.09
CA GLU A 244 20.96 -3.58 -22.71
C GLU A 244 21.00 -3.40 -24.24
N ASP A 245 21.58 -4.37 -24.94
CA ASP A 245 21.76 -4.35 -26.38
C ASP A 245 20.36 -4.23 -27.05
N GLY A 246 20.04 -3.02 -27.54
CA GLY A 246 18.73 -2.70 -28.14
C GLY A 246 17.80 -1.76 -27.33
N ALA A 247 18.18 -1.27 -26.15
CA ALA A 247 17.41 -0.25 -25.42
C ALA A 247 17.81 1.16 -25.88
N THR A 248 16.97 1.83 -26.68
CA THR A 248 17.12 3.25 -27.03
C THR A 248 16.83 4.15 -25.83
N VAL A 249 17.79 4.26 -24.92
CA VAL A 249 17.73 5.25 -23.85
C VAL A 249 17.93 6.63 -24.46
N LEU A 250 16.93 7.50 -24.33
CA LEU A 250 17.03 8.89 -24.75
C LEU A 250 18.19 9.57 -24.00
N ARG A 251 19.29 9.91 -24.69
CA ARG A 251 20.43 10.64 -24.14
C ARG A 251 19.96 12.05 -23.77
N LYS A 252 19.81 12.31 -22.47
CA LYS A 252 19.54 13.64 -21.94
C LYS A 252 20.87 14.31 -21.62
N VAL A 253 21.17 15.39 -22.34
CA VAL A 253 22.38 16.19 -22.16
C VAL A 253 22.01 17.46 -21.39
N CYS A 254 22.78 17.85 -20.38
CA CYS A 254 22.70 19.18 -19.78
C CYS A 254 24.01 19.94 -19.93
N SER A 255 23.95 21.27 -19.89
CA SER A 255 25.13 22.12 -19.86
C SER A 255 25.83 21.99 -18.51
N VAL A 256 27.17 21.98 -18.49
CA VAL A 256 27.94 21.98 -17.24
C VAL A 256 27.67 23.25 -16.43
N ALA A 257 27.43 24.39 -17.10
CA ALA A 257 27.05 25.63 -16.43
C ALA A 257 25.73 25.47 -15.66
N ASP A 258 24.72 24.82 -16.25
CA ASP A 258 23.45 24.55 -15.57
C ASP A 258 23.65 23.68 -14.32
N PHE A 259 24.57 22.70 -14.37
CA PHE A 259 24.88 21.88 -13.20
C PHE A 259 25.61 22.69 -12.11
N VAL A 260 26.64 23.45 -12.49
CA VAL A 260 27.46 24.22 -11.54
C VAL A 260 26.61 25.26 -10.80
N TRP A 261 25.73 25.95 -11.52
CA TRP A 261 24.89 27.02 -10.97
C TRP A 261 23.50 26.57 -10.49
N SER A 262 23.16 25.27 -10.59
CA SER A 262 21.87 24.75 -10.09
C SER A 262 21.77 24.75 -8.56
N ASP A 263 20.56 24.98 -8.04
CA ASP A 263 20.23 24.87 -6.62
C ASP A 263 20.07 23.41 -6.15
N ASN A 264 19.85 22.46 -7.07
CA ASN A 264 19.68 21.04 -6.75
C ASN A 264 20.58 20.13 -7.61
N PRO A 265 21.89 20.09 -7.31
CA PRO A 265 22.88 19.38 -8.13
C PRO A 265 22.65 17.86 -8.13
N VAL A 266 22.11 17.30 -7.05
CA VAL A 266 21.80 15.86 -6.94
C VAL A 266 20.68 15.45 -7.90
N GLN A 267 19.66 16.30 -8.09
CA GLN A 267 18.59 16.03 -9.03
C GLN A 267 19.06 16.08 -10.49
N VAL A 268 19.98 17.01 -10.81
CA VAL A 268 20.60 17.12 -12.13
C VAL A 268 21.38 15.84 -12.46
N LEU A 269 22.25 15.39 -11.56
CA LEU A 269 23.03 14.14 -11.73
C LEU A 269 22.15 12.89 -11.89
N GLY A 270 20.93 12.89 -11.35
CA GLY A 270 19.98 11.78 -11.46
C GLY A 270 19.08 11.82 -12.69
N THR A 271 18.94 12.99 -13.32
CA THR A 271 18.02 13.20 -14.44
C THR A 271 18.73 13.13 -15.79
N PHE A 272 19.96 13.63 -15.87
CA PHE A 272 20.75 13.69 -17.09
C PHE A 272 21.67 12.48 -17.23
N SER A 273 22.03 12.15 -18.47
CA SER A 273 22.89 11.00 -18.79
C SER A 273 24.32 11.43 -19.12
N SER A 274 24.50 12.66 -19.60
CA SER A 274 25.81 13.27 -19.86
C SER A 274 25.74 14.79 -19.67
N MET A 275 26.87 15.41 -19.36
CA MET A 275 27.04 16.85 -19.31
C MET A 275 27.95 17.33 -20.45
N SER A 276 27.56 18.37 -21.18
CA SER A 276 28.38 18.94 -22.25
C SER A 276 29.04 20.26 -21.84
N PHE A 277 30.24 20.49 -22.37
CA PHE A 277 31.01 21.73 -22.20
C PHE A 277 30.93 22.64 -23.44
N ASP A 278 30.04 22.35 -24.38
CA ASP A 278 29.98 22.99 -25.71
C ASP A 278 29.34 24.40 -25.69
N ASP A 279 28.65 24.73 -24.61
CA ASP A 279 27.99 26.02 -24.42
C ASP A 279 29.03 27.14 -24.22
N PRO A 280 28.92 28.31 -24.89
CA PRO A 280 29.77 29.47 -24.64
C PRO A 280 29.91 29.86 -23.16
N ALA A 281 28.87 29.64 -22.34
CA ALA A 281 28.93 29.90 -20.89
C ALA A 281 29.86 28.94 -20.13
N CYS A 282 30.19 27.78 -20.71
CA CYS A 282 31.08 26.78 -20.12
C CYS A 282 32.56 27.04 -20.39
N LEU A 283 32.94 28.00 -21.24
CA LEU A 283 34.34 28.27 -21.59
C LEU A 283 35.21 28.58 -20.37
N ALA A 284 34.71 29.41 -19.45
CA ALA A 284 35.40 29.75 -18.21
C ALA A 284 35.56 28.55 -17.26
N ILE A 285 34.64 27.58 -17.31
CA ILE A 285 34.67 26.36 -16.49
C ILE A 285 35.58 25.30 -17.14
N ARG A 286 35.56 25.19 -18.47
CA ARG A 286 36.28 24.19 -19.26
C ARG A 286 37.80 24.40 -19.23
N ASP A 287 38.22 25.68 -19.21
CA ASP A 287 39.61 26.09 -19.28
C ASP A 287 40.21 26.37 -17.87
N HIS A 288 39.40 26.19 -16.81
CA HIS A 288 39.85 26.36 -15.43
C HIS A 288 40.78 25.22 -14.97
N THR A 289 41.78 25.56 -14.16
CA THR A 289 42.83 24.62 -13.68
C THR A 289 42.29 23.43 -12.88
N LEU A 290 41.13 23.61 -12.24
CA LEU A 290 40.45 22.57 -11.46
C LEU A 290 39.66 21.57 -12.31
N THR A 291 39.40 21.89 -13.59
CA THR A 291 38.66 21.01 -14.50
C THR A 291 39.64 20.07 -15.20
N THR A 292 40.04 19.02 -14.48
CA THR A 292 40.95 17.99 -14.98
C THR A 292 40.30 17.14 -16.08
N GLU A 293 41.14 16.42 -16.86
CA GLU A 293 40.65 15.45 -17.84
C GLU A 293 39.79 14.35 -17.21
N GLU A 294 40.05 14.02 -15.94
CA GLU A 294 39.22 13.11 -15.16
C GLU A 294 37.79 13.65 -15.01
N VAL A 295 37.61 14.91 -14.61
CA VAL A 295 36.28 15.53 -14.49
C VAL A 295 35.53 15.50 -15.83
N LYS A 296 36.23 15.78 -16.94
CA LYS A 296 35.64 15.74 -18.29
C LYS A 296 35.14 14.33 -18.63
N SER A 297 35.94 13.30 -18.36
CA SER A 297 35.53 11.90 -18.58
C SER A 297 34.37 11.45 -17.69
N LEU A 298 34.29 11.94 -16.44
CA LEU A 298 33.18 11.65 -15.54
C LEU A 298 31.87 12.32 -16.02
N CYS A 299 31.96 13.49 -16.67
CA CYS A 299 30.82 14.20 -17.23
C CYS A 299 30.23 13.53 -18.49
N ASP A 300 31.01 12.72 -19.21
CA ASP A 300 30.59 12.10 -20.47
C ASP A 300 29.53 11.00 -20.29
N ASP A 301 29.63 10.20 -19.21
CA ASP A 301 28.65 9.16 -18.85
C ASP A 301 28.39 9.11 -17.34
N LEU A 302 27.35 9.84 -16.92
CA LEU A 302 26.92 9.89 -15.52
C LEU A 302 26.30 8.58 -15.02
N ARG A 303 25.90 7.67 -15.91
CA ARG A 303 25.20 6.43 -15.50
C ARG A 303 26.16 5.35 -15.04
N VAL A 304 27.43 5.43 -15.43
CA VAL A 304 28.49 4.49 -15.06
C VAL A 304 29.11 4.83 -13.71
N LEU A 305 28.92 6.06 -13.23
CA LEU A 305 29.57 6.59 -12.04
C LEU A 305 29.20 5.88 -10.74
N ALA A 306 30.21 5.70 -9.88
CA ALA A 306 30.05 5.25 -8.51
C ALA A 306 29.72 6.42 -7.57
N LYS A 307 29.32 6.08 -6.36
CA LYS A 307 29.02 7.07 -5.30
C LYS A 307 30.21 7.98 -4.97
N GLN A 308 31.44 7.47 -5.09
CA GLN A 308 32.65 8.25 -4.86
C GLN A 308 32.84 9.30 -5.97
N ASP A 309 32.56 8.93 -7.22
CA ASP A 309 32.65 9.82 -8.38
C ASP A 309 31.62 10.94 -8.31
N PHE A 310 30.39 10.65 -7.87
CA PHE A 310 29.39 11.68 -7.61
C PHE A 310 29.81 12.64 -6.50
N LYS A 311 30.40 12.14 -5.40
CA LYS A 311 30.97 13.00 -4.36
C LYS A 311 32.11 13.86 -4.92
N TYR A 312 32.93 13.32 -5.80
CA TYR A 312 34.01 14.05 -6.45
C TYR A 312 33.49 15.18 -7.35
N LEU A 313 32.48 14.92 -8.18
CA LEU A 313 31.81 15.94 -9.01
C LEU A 313 31.16 17.04 -8.16
N LEU A 314 30.53 16.70 -7.03
CA LEU A 314 29.95 17.69 -6.12
C LEU A 314 31.02 18.58 -5.46
N LYS A 315 32.15 17.98 -5.03
CA LYS A 315 33.29 18.74 -4.50
C LYS A 315 33.92 19.65 -5.55
N TRP A 316 34.12 19.15 -6.76
CA TRP A 316 34.62 19.93 -7.89
C TRP A 316 33.69 21.12 -8.18
N ARG A 317 32.36 20.90 -8.21
CA ARG A 317 31.37 21.98 -8.36
C ARG A 317 31.55 23.07 -7.31
N MET A 318 31.68 22.72 -6.03
CA MET A 318 31.89 23.72 -4.96
C MET A 318 33.16 24.53 -5.18
N GLN A 319 34.26 23.88 -5.58
CA GLN A 319 35.53 24.56 -5.84
C GLN A 319 35.46 25.50 -7.05
N ILE A 320 34.74 25.10 -8.10
CA ILE A 320 34.51 25.94 -9.28
C ILE A 320 33.60 27.13 -8.95
N ARG A 321 32.52 26.94 -8.18
CA ARG A 321 31.66 28.05 -7.73
C ARG A 321 32.50 29.05 -6.93
N LYS A 322 33.31 28.58 -5.99
CA LYS A 322 34.20 29.43 -5.19
C LYS A 322 35.24 30.19 -6.02
N ALA A 323 35.79 29.56 -7.07
CA ALA A 323 36.78 30.19 -7.93
C ALA A 323 36.18 31.20 -8.93
N LEU A 324 34.91 31.04 -9.30
CA LEU A 324 34.21 31.90 -10.26
C LEU A 324 33.31 32.95 -9.60
N SER A 325 33.00 32.81 -8.30
CA SER A 325 32.41 33.85 -7.48
C SER A 325 33.41 35.01 -7.34
N PRO A 326 33.03 36.25 -7.64
CA PRO A 326 33.96 37.38 -7.58
C PRO A 326 34.27 37.78 -6.12
N GLU A 327 35.36 37.26 -5.54
CA GLU A 327 35.92 37.86 -4.32
C GLU A 327 36.63 39.18 -4.65
N LYS A 328 36.15 40.26 -4.02
CA LYS A 328 36.77 41.60 -4.04
C LYS A 328 38.25 41.53 -3.65
N ILE A 329 39.08 42.11 -4.51
CA ILE A 329 40.48 42.46 -4.25
C ILE A 329 40.57 43.22 -2.91
N LYS A 330 41.32 42.69 -1.96
CA LYS A 330 41.72 43.40 -0.73
C LYS A 330 42.74 44.48 -1.08
N THR A 331 42.39 45.76 -0.92
CA THR A 331 43.34 46.85 -0.68
C THR A 331 43.03 47.52 0.67
N PRO A 332 44.02 47.98 1.44
CA PRO A 332 43.79 48.46 2.81
C PRO A 332 43.58 49.97 2.84
N THR A 333 42.44 50.47 3.32
CA THR A 333 42.31 51.62 4.26
C THR A 333 40.84 52.01 4.55
N VAL A 334 40.47 51.93 5.84
CA VAL A 334 39.70 52.90 6.66
C VAL A 334 38.27 53.35 6.24
N VAL A 335 37.31 52.80 7.00
CA VAL A 335 36.11 53.40 7.66
C VAL A 335 34.76 53.53 6.91
N GLU A 336 33.75 53.03 7.64
CA GLU A 336 32.29 53.28 7.64
C GLU A 336 31.33 52.46 6.74
N SER A 337 30.67 51.51 7.42
CA SER A 337 29.23 51.17 7.44
C SER A 337 28.38 51.38 6.17
N GLU A 338 27.82 50.30 5.62
CA GLU A 338 26.43 49.86 5.86
C GLU A 338 26.06 48.68 4.93
N SER A 339 25.42 47.66 5.53
CA SER A 339 24.52 46.64 4.98
C SER A 339 24.76 46.06 3.57
N LYS A 340 24.96 44.73 3.52
CA LYS A 340 24.35 43.82 2.53
C LYS A 340 24.47 42.37 3.00
N GLU A 341 23.41 41.92 3.67
CA GLU A 341 23.06 40.51 3.86
C GLU A 341 22.66 39.93 2.49
N GLY A 342 23.13 38.72 2.14
CA GLY A 342 22.54 37.98 1.01
C GLY A 342 23.38 36.97 0.22
N GLU A 343 24.68 36.76 0.48
CA GLU A 343 25.50 35.89 -0.39
C GLU A 343 26.12 34.65 0.29
N ASP A 344 25.97 34.48 1.61
CA ASP A 344 26.62 33.40 2.38
C ASP A 344 25.73 32.15 2.60
N GLU A 345 24.46 32.18 2.17
CA GLU A 345 23.52 31.08 2.43
C GLU A 345 23.77 29.85 1.52
N GLY A 346 24.29 30.04 0.31
CA GLY A 346 24.43 28.96 -0.69
C GLY A 346 25.65 28.05 -0.49
N GLU A 347 26.74 28.54 0.11
CA GLU A 347 27.91 27.72 0.46
C GLU A 347 27.62 26.81 1.65
N ASP A 348 26.92 27.38 2.64
CA ASP A 348 26.40 26.70 3.82
C ASP A 348 25.45 25.54 3.46
N GLU A 349 24.56 25.73 2.48
CA GLU A 349 23.62 24.69 2.04
C GLU A 349 24.32 23.51 1.35
N ASP A 350 25.30 23.77 0.49
CA ASP A 350 26.04 22.71 -0.21
C ASP A 350 26.90 21.87 0.76
N GLU A 351 27.51 22.49 1.77
CA GLU A 351 28.29 21.81 2.81
C GLU A 351 27.37 21.03 3.78
N ARG A 352 26.22 21.59 4.15
CA ARG A 352 25.18 20.89 4.92
C ARG A 352 24.68 19.66 4.18
N VAL A 353 24.42 19.77 2.87
CA VAL A 353 23.99 18.64 2.04
C VAL A 353 25.06 17.54 2.03
N LEU A 354 26.34 17.88 1.85
CA LEU A 354 27.42 16.89 1.85
C LEU A 354 27.57 16.18 3.21
N ASN A 355 27.47 16.92 4.32
CA ASN A 355 27.54 16.40 5.68
C ASN A 355 26.33 15.50 6.01
N GLU A 356 25.11 15.91 5.64
CA GLU A 356 23.92 15.08 5.78
C GLU A 356 24.02 13.78 4.97
N ILE A 357 24.57 13.84 3.76
CA ILE A 357 24.79 12.66 2.92
C ILE A 357 25.79 11.73 3.59
N GLU A 358 26.90 12.25 4.11
CA GLU A 358 27.92 11.47 4.80
C GLU A 358 27.34 10.76 6.03
N GLU A 359 26.62 11.48 6.87
CA GLU A 359 25.97 10.96 8.06
C GLU A 359 24.93 9.88 7.73
N LYS A 360 24.00 10.16 6.81
CA LYS A 360 22.98 9.20 6.35
C LYS A 360 23.63 7.92 5.81
N THR A 361 24.76 8.04 5.13
CA THR A 361 25.47 6.88 4.57
C THR A 361 26.17 6.05 5.64
N ASN A 362 26.78 6.69 6.64
CA ASN A 362 27.36 6.01 7.80
C ASN A 362 26.28 5.26 8.61
N ILE A 363 25.10 5.84 8.76
CA ILE A 363 23.95 5.20 9.42
C ILE A 363 23.47 3.98 8.63
N LEU A 364 23.36 4.09 7.30
CA LEU A 364 22.97 2.99 6.42
C LEU A 364 23.97 1.83 6.48
N GLU A 365 25.28 2.11 6.46
CA GLU A 365 26.32 1.08 6.59
C GLU A 365 26.28 0.38 7.95
N LYS A 366 26.07 1.13 9.04
CA LYS A 366 25.85 0.56 10.38
C LYS A 366 24.60 -0.33 10.42
N LYS A 367 23.48 0.10 9.81
CA LYS A 367 22.24 -0.71 9.70
C LYS A 367 22.46 -1.97 8.86
N GLN A 368 23.19 -1.89 7.75
CA GLN A 368 23.51 -3.05 6.90
C GLN A 368 24.38 -4.07 7.64
N LYS A 369 25.40 -3.63 8.39
CA LYS A 369 26.22 -4.52 9.23
C LYS A 369 25.37 -5.24 10.28
N LYS A 370 24.43 -4.54 10.93
CA LYS A 370 23.48 -5.13 11.90
C LYS A 370 22.52 -6.14 11.25
N GLU A 371 21.94 -5.81 10.09
CA GLU A 371 21.00 -6.67 9.36
C GLU A 371 21.69 -7.97 8.90
N LYS A 372 22.92 -7.89 8.36
CA LYS A 372 23.73 -9.05 7.99
C LYS A 372 24.04 -9.95 9.20
N LYS A 373 24.39 -9.36 10.36
CA LYS A 373 24.64 -10.11 11.61
C LYS A 373 23.38 -10.84 12.09
N LEU A 374 22.21 -10.20 12.02
CA LEU A 374 20.93 -10.80 12.39
C LEU A 374 20.51 -11.92 11.44
N GLN A 375 20.67 -11.74 10.12
CA GLN A 375 20.39 -12.77 9.13
C GLN A 375 21.32 -13.98 9.27
N ALA A 376 22.61 -13.77 9.55
CA ALA A 376 23.55 -14.85 9.83
C ALA A 376 23.13 -15.63 11.08
N LYS A 377 22.72 -14.94 12.16
CA LYS A 377 22.20 -15.58 13.38
C LYS A 377 20.92 -16.39 13.13
N ARG A 378 19.99 -15.87 12.30
CA ARG A 378 18.77 -16.59 11.89
C ARG A 378 19.09 -17.85 11.10
N ARG A 379 19.99 -17.75 10.11
CA ARG A 379 20.45 -18.89 9.29
C ARG A 379 21.16 -19.94 10.14
N ALA A 380 22.00 -19.53 11.10
CA ALA A 380 22.64 -20.44 12.03
C ALA A 380 21.62 -21.18 12.92
N LYS A 381 20.61 -20.46 13.44
CA LYS A 381 19.53 -21.05 14.25
C LYS A 381 18.67 -22.02 13.43
N GLU A 382 18.37 -21.70 12.18
CA GLU A 382 17.63 -22.58 11.27
C GLU A 382 18.43 -23.84 10.91
N LYS A 383 19.74 -23.70 10.66
CA LYS A 383 20.65 -24.82 10.42
C LYS A 383 20.75 -25.74 11.65
N ALA A 384 20.83 -25.18 12.85
CA ALA A 384 20.79 -25.93 14.11
C ALA A 384 19.46 -26.65 14.31
N ARG A 385 18.32 -25.98 14.04
CA ARG A 385 16.98 -26.59 14.15
C ARG A 385 16.79 -27.75 13.15
N LYS A 386 17.35 -27.62 11.95
CA LYS A 386 17.33 -28.66 10.92
C LYS A 386 18.21 -29.86 11.29
N ALA A 387 19.32 -29.64 12.00
CA ALA A 387 20.18 -30.71 12.51
C ALA A 387 19.56 -31.49 13.68
N LEU A 388 18.72 -30.84 14.49
CA LEU A 388 17.99 -31.45 15.62
C LEU A 388 16.71 -32.20 15.23
N GLY A 389 16.40 -32.35 13.93
CA GLY A 389 15.29 -33.17 13.45
C GLY A 389 13.87 -32.64 13.73
N ILE A 390 13.74 -31.42 14.25
CA ILE A 390 12.42 -30.81 14.55
C ILE A 390 11.84 -30.23 13.25
N GLN A 391 11.05 -31.04 12.56
CA GLN A 391 10.34 -30.66 11.34
C GLN A 391 8.99 -30.02 11.73
N VAL A 392 8.98 -28.70 11.95
CA VAL A 392 7.72 -27.91 12.00
C VAL A 392 7.38 -27.49 10.58
N ASP A 393 6.21 -27.94 10.12
CA ASP A 393 5.60 -27.61 8.84
C ASP A 393 5.42 -26.09 8.72
N ALA A 394 5.99 -25.50 7.67
CA ALA A 394 6.09 -24.06 7.50
C ALA A 394 4.82 -23.50 6.83
N THR A 395 3.70 -23.46 7.55
CA THR A 395 2.48 -22.74 7.10
C THR A 395 1.67 -22.06 8.21
N GLU A 396 2.26 -21.67 9.34
CA GLU A 396 1.58 -20.81 10.32
C GLU A 396 2.42 -19.57 10.68
N ASP A 397 2.16 -18.48 9.95
CA ASP A 397 2.53 -17.13 10.38
C ASP A 397 1.54 -16.67 11.47
N GLY A 398 1.80 -17.12 12.70
CA GLY A 398 1.05 -16.76 13.89
C GLY A 398 1.91 -16.95 15.15
N TYR A 399 3.02 -16.24 15.24
CA TYR A 399 3.87 -16.27 16.45
C TYR A 399 3.20 -15.49 17.59
N GLY A 400 2.39 -16.20 18.34
CA GLY A 400 1.92 -15.86 19.68
C GLY A 400 1.96 -17.12 20.52
N ASP A 401 3.16 -17.65 20.76
CA ASP A 401 3.33 -18.84 21.58
C ASP A 401 3.41 -18.40 23.05
N GLN A 402 2.27 -18.46 23.74
CA GLN A 402 2.12 -18.04 25.13
C GLN A 402 2.30 -19.19 26.13
N ASP A 403 2.73 -20.38 25.70
CA ASP A 403 2.78 -21.57 26.57
C ASP A 403 4.08 -22.38 26.54
N LEU A 404 5.18 -21.83 26.00
CA LEU A 404 6.49 -22.51 25.99
C LEU A 404 7.51 -21.99 27.00
N PHE A 405 7.09 -21.10 27.91
CA PHE A 405 7.86 -20.67 29.08
C PHE A 405 6.96 -20.44 30.30
N SER A 406 6.23 -21.48 30.74
CA SER A 406 5.62 -21.46 32.07
C SER A 406 6.70 -21.71 33.12
N LEU A 407 7.28 -20.62 33.65
CA LEU A 407 8.20 -20.61 34.80
C LEU A 407 7.61 -21.22 36.09
N SER A 408 6.34 -21.65 36.06
CA SER A 408 5.65 -22.36 37.13
C SER A 408 6.03 -23.84 37.27
N SER A 409 6.81 -24.40 36.33
CA SER A 409 7.18 -25.83 36.34
C SER A 409 8.54 -26.15 36.96
N ILE A 410 9.33 -25.15 37.37
CA ILE A 410 10.63 -25.38 38.04
C ILE A 410 10.41 -25.42 39.55
N LYS A 411 10.35 -26.62 40.13
CA LYS A 411 10.11 -26.84 41.56
C LYS A 411 11.33 -27.36 42.35
N GLY A 412 12.55 -27.17 41.85
CA GLY A 412 13.72 -27.52 42.66
C GLY A 412 15.09 -27.17 42.06
N LYS A 413 16.07 -27.04 42.96
CA LYS A 413 17.47 -26.68 42.69
C LYS A 413 18.20 -27.70 41.78
N LYS A 414 17.63 -28.89 41.54
CA LYS A 414 18.20 -29.91 40.65
C LYS A 414 17.90 -29.67 39.16
N ASP A 415 16.85 -28.94 38.80
CA ASP A 415 16.49 -28.66 37.39
C ASP A 415 17.22 -27.43 36.82
N LEU A 416 17.84 -26.61 37.67
CA LEU A 416 18.70 -25.49 37.25
C LEU A 416 20.06 -25.94 36.70
N VAL A 417 20.51 -27.15 37.07
CA VAL A 417 21.84 -27.68 36.70
C VAL A 417 21.86 -28.20 35.25
N VAL A 418 20.70 -28.44 34.64
CA VAL A 418 20.59 -28.89 33.24
C VAL A 418 20.71 -27.73 32.23
N VAL A 419 20.56 -26.48 32.70
CA VAL A 419 20.73 -25.27 31.87
C VAL A 419 22.16 -24.71 31.97
N ASP A 420 22.97 -25.16 32.94
CA ASP A 420 24.30 -24.63 33.25
C ASP A 420 25.47 -25.50 32.73
N ASN A 421 25.19 -26.66 32.11
CA ASN A 421 26.21 -27.50 31.49
C ASN A 421 26.15 -27.42 29.96
N SER A 422 26.78 -26.39 29.40
CA SER A 422 27.44 -26.50 28.10
C SER A 422 28.80 -25.83 28.19
N GLU A 423 29.81 -26.67 28.39
CA GLU A 423 31.23 -26.33 28.50
C GLU A 423 31.69 -25.37 27.40
N TYR A 424 32.46 -24.40 27.87
CA TYR A 424 33.42 -23.62 27.13
C TYR A 424 34.56 -24.53 26.65
N ASP A 425 34.75 -24.66 25.34
CA ASP A 425 36.07 -24.94 24.78
C ASP A 425 36.77 -23.61 24.49
N LYS A 426 37.74 -23.28 25.35
CA LYS A 426 38.76 -22.25 25.10
C LYS A 426 39.95 -22.95 24.42
N GLU A 427 40.22 -22.60 23.16
CA GLU A 427 41.58 -22.66 22.62
C GLU A 427 42.22 -21.27 22.74
N THR A 428 43.44 -21.30 23.25
CA THR A 428 44.34 -20.21 23.61
C THR A 428 44.85 -19.41 22.41
N THR A 429 44.86 -18.08 22.51
CA THR A 429 45.94 -17.26 21.96
C THR A 429 46.09 -16.01 22.83
N GLU A 430 47.26 -15.89 23.44
CA GLU A 430 47.70 -14.78 24.29
C GLU A 430 48.01 -13.51 23.49
N VAL A 431 48.29 -12.45 24.26
CA VAL A 431 48.82 -11.10 23.92
C VAL A 431 47.72 -10.08 23.60
N SER A 432 47.51 -8.96 24.32
CA SER A 432 48.25 -8.29 25.40
C SER A 432 47.29 -7.33 26.14
N ASN A 433 47.56 -7.13 27.43
CA ASN A 433 46.93 -6.17 28.33
C ASN A 433 47.10 -4.72 27.85
N GLU A 434 46.04 -3.92 28.00
CA GLU A 434 46.14 -2.54 28.48
C GLU A 434 44.87 -2.22 29.28
N SER A 435 45.08 -1.90 30.55
CA SER A 435 44.16 -1.30 31.52
C SER A 435 43.92 0.18 31.12
N ASP A 436 42.85 0.90 31.46
CA ASP A 436 42.28 1.11 32.79
C ASP A 436 40.86 1.72 32.70
N GLU A 437 40.09 1.41 33.76
CA GLU A 437 39.17 2.25 34.53
C GLU A 437 38.18 3.19 33.83
N ASP A 438 36.88 2.87 33.97
CA ASP A 438 35.95 3.73 34.72
C ASP A 438 34.57 3.08 34.82
N ALA A 439 34.27 2.50 35.98
CA ALA A 439 32.93 2.11 36.39
C ALA A 439 32.47 3.03 37.53
N ARG A 440 31.39 3.78 37.31
CA ARG A 440 30.65 4.46 38.38
C ARG A 440 29.19 4.00 38.38
N ASP A 441 28.80 3.55 39.56
CA ASP A 441 27.54 2.95 39.96
C ASP A 441 26.31 3.83 39.72
N ILE A 442 25.22 3.23 39.23
CA ILE A 442 23.85 3.71 39.49
C ILE A 442 22.94 2.48 39.71
N HIS A 443 22.56 2.27 40.97
CA HIS A 443 21.52 1.35 41.45
C HIS A 443 20.11 1.84 41.03
N PRO A 444 19.19 0.98 40.57
CA PRO A 444 17.77 1.32 40.51
C PRO A 444 17.02 0.82 41.75
N VAL A 445 16.28 1.74 42.36
CA VAL A 445 15.38 1.54 43.50
C VAL A 445 14.15 0.75 43.07
N ILE A 446 13.89 -0.38 43.74
CA ILE A 446 12.67 -1.17 43.63
C ILE A 446 11.61 -0.57 44.56
N TRP A 447 10.48 -0.13 44.01
CA TRP A 447 9.25 0.08 44.78
C TRP A 447 8.30 -1.09 44.54
N THR A 448 8.17 -1.95 45.54
CA THR A 448 7.09 -2.92 45.67
C THR A 448 5.85 -2.23 46.21
N LEU A 449 4.78 -2.15 45.42
CA LEU A 449 3.42 -1.96 45.91
C LEU A 449 2.54 -3.04 45.29
N GLY A 450 2.20 -4.03 46.12
CA GLY A 450 1.17 -5.00 45.82
C GLY A 450 -0.20 -4.34 45.94
N THR A 451 -1.03 -4.51 44.92
CA THR A 451 -2.47 -4.28 45.00
C THR A 451 -3.15 -5.55 44.51
N ASN A 452 -4.03 -6.08 45.37
CA ASN A 452 -4.68 -7.36 45.20
C ASN A 452 -5.83 -7.22 44.18
N ALA A 453 -6.08 -8.25 43.37
CA ALA A 453 -7.03 -8.22 42.26
C ALA A 453 -8.50 -7.95 42.66
N GLU A 454 -8.83 -8.09 43.96
CA GLU A 454 -10.17 -7.82 44.49
C GLU A 454 -10.51 -6.33 44.57
N ASP A 455 -9.53 -5.46 44.82
CA ASP A 455 -9.76 -4.01 44.94
C ASP A 455 -10.05 -3.36 43.57
N MET A 456 -9.43 -3.85 42.49
CA MET A 456 -9.73 -3.38 41.13
C MET A 456 -11.16 -3.74 40.69
N MET A 457 -11.69 -4.88 41.14
CA MET A 457 -13.06 -5.30 40.81
C MET A 457 -14.12 -4.44 41.51
N ILE A 458 -13.84 -3.95 42.71
CA ILE A 458 -14.74 -3.04 43.43
C ILE A 458 -14.80 -1.67 42.74
N ILE A 459 -13.66 -1.15 42.29
CA ILE A 459 -13.58 0.12 41.56
C ILE A 459 -14.31 0.03 40.21
N LEU A 460 -14.13 -1.06 39.46
CA LEU A 460 -14.84 -1.29 38.20
C LEU A 460 -16.37 -1.40 38.38
N ARG A 461 -16.83 -2.04 39.46
CA ARG A 461 -18.27 -2.16 39.76
C ARG A 461 -18.90 -0.81 40.11
N HIS A 462 -18.18 0.03 40.85
CA HIS A 462 -18.64 1.38 41.19
C HIS A 462 -18.71 2.30 39.97
N TYR A 463 -17.75 2.16 39.04
CA TYR A 463 -17.72 2.94 37.80
C TYR A 463 -18.84 2.55 36.84
N LEU A 464 -19.14 1.25 36.72
CA LEU A 464 -20.25 0.73 35.91
C LEU A 464 -21.62 1.14 36.46
N MET A 465 -21.81 1.16 37.78
CA MET A 465 -23.07 1.66 38.37
C MET A 465 -23.28 3.16 38.15
N ARG A 466 -22.23 3.97 38.17
CA ARG A 466 -22.32 5.41 37.86
C ARG A 466 -22.69 5.66 36.39
N LEU A 467 -22.13 4.87 35.46
CA LEU A 467 -22.47 4.96 34.03
C LEU A 467 -23.92 4.56 33.76
N MET A 468 -24.42 3.49 34.40
CA MET A 468 -25.80 3.05 34.22
C MET A 468 -26.82 4.04 34.81
N ASN A 469 -26.50 4.68 35.94
CA ASN A 469 -27.36 5.71 36.52
C ASN A 469 -27.39 7.00 35.69
N GLY A 470 -26.28 7.38 35.05
CA GLY A 470 -26.23 8.52 34.12
C GLY A 470 -27.13 8.33 32.90
N ILE A 471 -27.08 7.14 32.29
CA ILE A 471 -27.90 6.79 31.11
C ILE A 471 -29.39 6.73 31.47
N TRP A 472 -29.74 6.32 32.69
CA TRP A 472 -31.14 6.24 33.13
C TRP A 472 -31.75 7.63 33.41
N VAL A 473 -30.96 8.56 33.94
CA VAL A 473 -31.40 9.96 34.15
C VAL A 473 -31.59 10.67 32.81
N GLU A 474 -30.70 10.45 31.84
CA GLU A 474 -30.79 11.06 30.51
C GLU A 474 -31.99 10.53 29.70
N TRP A 475 -32.32 9.24 29.85
CA TRP A 475 -33.52 8.64 29.25
C TRP A 475 -34.83 9.21 29.83
N LYS A 476 -34.87 9.46 31.15
CA LYS A 476 -36.07 9.99 31.83
C LYS A 476 -36.33 11.47 31.53
N VAL A 477 -35.27 12.25 31.29
CA VAL A 477 -35.38 13.66 30.87
C VAL A 477 -35.89 13.79 29.42
N ASN A 478 -35.55 12.85 28.53
CA ASN A 478 -36.04 12.87 27.15
C ASN A 478 -37.52 12.47 27.03
N GLN A 479 -38.04 11.58 27.88
CA GLN A 479 -39.47 11.21 27.88
C GLN A 479 -40.39 12.35 28.35
N ASN A 480 -39.92 13.24 29.23
CA ASN A 480 -40.71 14.39 29.69
C ASN A 480 -40.73 15.58 28.71
N ARG A 481 -39.94 15.55 27.63
CA ARG A 481 -39.95 16.60 26.58
C ARG A 481 -40.95 16.33 25.45
N GLU A 482 -41.49 15.12 25.33
CA GLU A 482 -42.43 14.74 24.26
C GLU A 482 -43.92 14.86 24.67
N SER A 483 -44.24 15.43 25.83
CA SER A 483 -45.62 15.49 26.36
C SER A 483 -46.19 16.90 26.62
N ASP A 484 -45.66 17.95 25.97
CA ASP A 484 -46.22 19.30 26.09
C ASP A 484 -46.70 19.84 24.72
N PRO A 485 -47.99 19.70 24.36
CA PRO A 485 -48.54 20.21 23.12
C PRO A 485 -49.07 21.63 23.33
N ASN A 486 -48.19 22.60 23.56
CA ASN A 486 -48.51 24.01 23.33
C ASN A 486 -47.26 24.91 23.37
N LYS A 487 -47.03 25.63 22.25
CA LYS A 487 -46.08 26.73 21.94
C LYS A 487 -45.39 26.41 20.61
N HIS A 488 -45.44 27.18 19.53
CA HIS A 488 -45.83 28.56 19.19
C HIS A 488 -45.95 28.55 17.63
N THR A 489 -47.03 29.04 17.01
CA THR A 489 -47.20 30.42 16.45
C THR A 489 -45.94 31.18 16.11
#